data_AF-A0AAN6SWJ5-F1
#
_entry.id   AF-A0AAN6SWJ5-F1
#
_cell.length_a   1.000
_cell.length_b   1.000
_cell.length_c   1.000
_cell.angle_alpha   90.00
_cell.angle_beta   90.00
_cell.angle_gamma   90.00
#
_symmetry.space_group_name_H-M   'P 1'
#
loop_
_entity.id
_entity.type
_entity.pdbx_description
1 polymer ?
#
loop_
_entity_poly.entity_id
_entity_poly.type
_entity_poly.pdbx_seq_one_letter_code
_entity_poly.pdbx_strand_id
1 'polypeptide(L)'
;MAPWARIFWAYWLTIEDKFVDQLLRSSTFHHGVRRIHRTVQDIRYGRNPHEPLRQGEATAEPNNKQSFLKYFIEELRNQARGKPTNPPPTKSPPKT
;
A
#
# COMPACT_ATOMS: atom_id res chain seq x y z
N MET A 1 -24.43 22.11 21.91
CA MET A 1 -23.16 21.39 21.66
C MET A 1 -22.07 22.10 22.44
N ALA A 2 -21.24 21.35 23.18
CA ALA A 2 -20.22 21.93 24.03
C ALA A 2 -19.18 22.72 23.19
N PRO A 3 -18.65 23.86 23.67
CA PRO A 3 -17.76 24.73 22.88
C PRO A 3 -16.50 24.01 22.38
N TRP A 4 -15.96 23.11 23.18
CA TRP A 4 -14.80 22.28 22.83
C TRP A 4 -15.11 21.33 21.65
N ALA A 5 -16.33 20.77 21.59
CA ALA A 5 -16.72 19.87 20.51
C ALA A 5 -16.73 20.58 19.14
N ARG A 6 -17.03 21.88 19.10
CA ARG A 6 -16.97 22.67 17.86
C ARG A 6 -15.53 22.89 17.38
N ILE A 7 -14.60 23.09 18.30
CA ILE A 7 -13.17 23.27 17.99
C ILE A 7 -12.60 21.94 17.49
N PHE A 8 -12.89 20.83 18.16
CA PHE A 8 -12.49 19.50 17.71
C PHE A 8 -13.08 19.14 16.35
N TRP A 9 -14.36 19.47 16.12
CA TRP A 9 -15.02 19.26 14.83
C TRP A 9 -14.37 20.07 13.71
N ALA A 10 -14.11 21.36 13.95
CA ALA A 10 -13.42 22.20 12.97
C ALA A 10 -12.00 21.70 12.67
N TYR A 11 -11.25 21.28 13.70
CA TYR A 11 -9.92 20.71 13.53
C TYR A 11 -9.94 19.41 12.73
N TRP A 12 -10.88 18.51 13.03
CA TRP A 12 -11.07 17.26 12.29
C TRP A 12 -11.35 17.51 10.81
N LEU A 13 -12.27 18.44 10.49
CA LEU A 13 -12.58 18.81 9.10
C LEU A 13 -11.34 19.32 8.35
N THR A 14 -10.49 20.12 8.99
CA THR A 14 -9.27 20.63 8.34
C THR A 14 -8.21 19.54 8.11
N ILE A 15 -8.15 18.54 8.99
CA ILE A 15 -7.26 17.38 8.80
C ILE A 15 -7.78 16.52 7.64
N GLU A 16 -9.08 16.26 7.62
CA GLU A 16 -9.73 15.45 6.60
C GLU A 16 -9.48 16.05 5.21
N ASP A 17 -9.71 17.35 5.03
CA ASP A 17 -9.52 18.03 3.75
C ASP A 17 -8.07 17.96 3.25
N LYS A 18 -7.10 18.20 4.14
CA LYS A 18 -5.67 18.09 3.80
C LYS A 18 -5.25 16.65 3.46
N PHE A 19 -5.78 15.67 4.20
CA PHE A 19 -5.48 14.27 3.96
C PHE A 19 -6.07 13.80 2.62
N VAL A 20 -7.31 14.21 2.32
CA VAL A 20 -7.98 13.91 1.06
C VAL A 20 -7.26 14.56 -0.11
N ASP A 21 -6.87 15.83 -0.01
CA ASP A 21 -6.11 16.52 -1.06
C ASP A 21 -4.76 15.84 -1.31
N GLN A 22 -4.04 15.47 -0.24
CA GLN A 22 -2.78 14.73 -0.35
C GLN A 22 -2.97 13.34 -0.96
N LEU A 23 -4.05 12.64 -0.60
CA LEU A 23 -4.37 11.31 -1.13
C LEU A 23 -4.71 11.38 -2.62
N LEU A 24 -5.54 12.36 -3.02
CA LEU A 24 -5.92 12.60 -4.42
C LEU A 24 -4.76 13.12 -5.27
N ARG A 25 -3.80 13.86 -4.69
CA ARG A 25 -2.57 14.26 -5.39
C ARG A 25 -1.58 13.11 -5.55
N SER A 26 -1.71 12.05 -4.75
CA SER A 26 -0.78 10.93 -4.82
C SER A 26 -1.06 10.03 -6.04
N SER A 27 -0.08 9.93 -6.94
CA SER A 27 -0.15 9.03 -8.10
C SER A 27 -0.32 7.56 -7.68
N THR A 28 0.27 7.18 -6.54
CA THR A 28 0.17 5.83 -5.96
C THR A 28 -1.27 5.45 -5.61
N PHE A 29 -2.07 6.38 -5.07
CA PHE A 29 -3.47 6.13 -4.76
C PHE A 29 -4.27 5.84 -6.03
N HIS A 30 -4.08 6.65 -7.08
CA HIS A 30 -4.71 6.41 -8.39
C HIS A 30 -4.31 5.06 -8.99
N HIS A 31 -3.04 4.68 -8.88
CA HIS A 31 -2.57 3.36 -9.30
C HIS A 31 -3.19 2.21 -8.49
N GLY A 32 -3.38 2.41 -7.18
CA GLY A 32 -4.05 1.46 -6.29
C GLY A 32 -5.53 1.29 -6.62
N VAL A 33 -6.27 2.39 -6.73
CA VAL A 33 -7.69 2.38 -7.12
C VAL A 33 -7.88 1.74 -8.49
N ARG A 34 -7.00 2.05 -9.45
CA ARG A 34 -7.02 1.41 -10.78
C ARG A 34 -6.84 -0.11 -10.69
N ARG A 35 -5.98 -0.61 -9.79
CA ARG A 35 -5.84 -2.07 -9.57
C ARG A 35 -7.10 -2.67 -8.98
N ILE A 36 -7.66 -2.07 -7.93
CA ILE A 36 -8.87 -2.60 -7.25
C ILE A 36 -10.05 -2.61 -8.21
N HIS A 37 -10.29 -1.52 -8.93
CA HIS A 37 -11.36 -1.43 -9.91
C HIS A 37 -11.24 -2.52 -10.97
N ARG A 38 -10.02 -2.79 -11.47
CA ARG A 38 -9.77 -3.87 -12.43
C ARG A 38 -10.01 -5.24 -11.82
N THR A 39 -9.54 -5.50 -10.61
CA THR A 39 -9.82 -6.76 -9.90
C THR A 39 -11.32 -7.02 -9.76
N VAL A 40 -12.08 -6.01 -9.36
CA VAL A 40 -13.54 -6.11 -9.22
C VAL A 40 -14.20 -6.34 -10.58
N GLN A 41 -13.75 -5.64 -11.63
CA GLN A 41 -14.23 -5.82 -12.98
C GLN A 41 -13.97 -7.24 -13.50
N ASP A 42 -12.76 -7.76 -13.30
CA ASP A 42 -12.37 -9.11 -13.72
C ASP A 42 -13.18 -10.19 -12.97
N ILE A 43 -13.47 -9.98 -11.68
CA ILE A 43 -14.31 -10.89 -10.87
C ILE A 43 -15.76 -10.87 -11.39
N ARG A 44 -16.29 -9.70 -11.73
CA ARG A 44 -17.71 -9.55 -12.05
C ARG A 44 -18.06 -9.91 -13.49
N TYR A 45 -17.16 -9.62 -14.44
CA TYR A 45 -17.41 -9.79 -15.87
C TYR A 45 -16.48 -10.78 -16.56
N GLY A 46 -15.54 -11.37 -15.80
CA GLY A 46 -14.52 -12.25 -16.35
C GLY A 46 -13.36 -11.48 -16.98
N ARG A 47 -12.24 -12.18 -17.18
CA ARG A 47 -11.03 -11.61 -17.81
C ARG A 47 -11.23 -11.52 -19.32
N ASN A 48 -10.89 -10.37 -19.88
CA ASN A 48 -10.97 -10.16 -21.33
C ASN A 48 -9.88 -11.02 -22.02
N PRO A 49 -10.24 -11.99 -22.89
CA PRO A 49 -9.29 -12.96 -23.45
C PRO A 49 -8.24 -12.35 -24.39
N HIS A 50 -8.45 -11.11 -24.83
CA HIS A 50 -7.52 -10.37 -25.70
C HIS A 50 -6.64 -9.36 -24.96
N GLU A 51 -6.76 -9.24 -23.62
CA GLU A 51 -5.87 -8.35 -22.86
C GLU A 51 -4.49 -9.01 -22.69
N PRO A 52 -3.38 -8.37 -23.11
CA PRO A 52 -2.04 -8.92 -22.91
C PRO A 52 -1.78 -9.17 -21.41
N LEU A 53 -0.99 -10.21 -21.10
CA LEU A 53 -0.59 -10.57 -19.74
C LEU A 53 -0.09 -9.32 -19.00
N ARG A 54 -0.69 -9.01 -17.85
CA ARG A 54 -0.37 -7.77 -17.15
C ARG A 54 1.02 -7.89 -16.53
N GLN A 55 1.71 -6.76 -16.46
CA GLN A 55 3.02 -6.65 -15.84
C GLN A 55 2.95 -7.16 -14.38
N GLY A 56 3.61 -8.28 -14.11
CA GLY A 56 3.61 -8.96 -12.81
C GLY A 56 2.60 -10.11 -12.64
N GLU A 57 1.77 -10.46 -13.62
CA GLU A 57 0.97 -11.69 -13.59
C GLU A 57 1.78 -12.91 -14.07
N ALA A 58 2.75 -12.72 -14.97
CA ALA A 58 3.72 -13.74 -15.36
C ALA A 58 4.90 -13.89 -14.38
N THR A 59 5.03 -12.99 -13.40
CA THR A 59 6.14 -12.94 -12.42
C THR A 59 5.64 -12.94 -10.97
N ALA A 60 4.33 -13.09 -10.74
CA ALA A 60 3.78 -13.21 -9.40
C ALA A 60 4.07 -14.61 -8.87
N GLU A 61 5.28 -14.82 -8.34
CA GLU A 61 5.48 -15.91 -7.41
C GLU A 61 4.59 -15.67 -6.18
N PRO A 62 3.66 -16.59 -5.86
CA PRO A 62 2.64 -16.36 -4.84
C PRO A 62 3.23 -16.16 -3.43
N ASN A 63 4.47 -16.57 -3.19
CA ASN A 63 5.07 -16.63 -1.86
C ASN A 63 5.88 -15.38 -1.46
N ASN A 64 6.22 -14.48 -2.40
CA ASN A 64 7.24 -13.45 -2.12
C ASN A 64 6.69 -12.11 -1.60
N LYS A 65 5.45 -11.75 -1.98
CA LYS A 65 4.85 -10.43 -1.59
C LYS A 65 4.44 -10.36 -0.12
N GLN A 66 3.94 -11.46 0.45
CA GLN A 66 3.60 -11.54 1.88
C GLN A 66 4.85 -11.41 2.75
N SER A 67 5.97 -11.98 2.29
CA SER A 67 7.27 -11.90 2.95
C SER A 67 7.74 -10.44 3.08
N PHE A 68 7.76 -9.68 1.98
CA PHE A 68 8.17 -8.27 1.99
C PHE A 68 7.30 -7.39 2.90
N LEU A 69 5.97 -7.50 2.82
CA LEU A 69 5.08 -6.67 3.64
C LEU A 69 5.23 -6.94 5.14
N LYS A 70 5.44 -8.20 5.53
CA LYS A 70 5.71 -8.57 6.92
C LYS A 70 6.98 -7.88 7.43
N TYR A 71 8.08 -7.97 6.68
CA TYR A 71 9.34 -7.31 7.04
C TYR A 71 9.22 -5.79 7.06
N PHE A 72 8.49 -5.21 6.11
CA PHE A 72 8.27 -3.76 6.06
C PHE A 72 7.48 -3.24 7.27
N ILE A 73 6.41 -3.93 7.67
CA ILE A 73 5.62 -3.58 8.87
C ILE A 73 6.45 -3.77 10.14
N GLU A 74 7.23 -4.85 10.21
CA GLU A 74 8.13 -5.13 11.33
C GLU A 74 9.19 -4.04 11.49
N GLU A 75 9.76 -3.57 10.37
CA GLU A 75 10.73 -2.48 10.36
C GLU A 75 10.10 -1.13 10.75
N LEU A 76 8.91 -0.79 10.25
CA LEU A 76 8.18 0.41 10.70
C LEU A 76 7.91 0.39 12.21
N ARG A 77 7.53 -0.77 12.75
CA ARG A 77 7.31 -0.96 14.18
C ARG A 77 8.61 -0.83 14.98
N ASN A 78 9.71 -1.35 14.45
CA ASN A 78 11.02 -1.30 15.10
C ASN A 78 11.62 0.11 15.08
N GLN A 79 11.39 0.88 14.00
CA GLN A 79 11.73 2.29 13.92
C GLN A 79 10.91 3.14 14.89
N ALA A 80 9.60 2.89 15.01
CA ALA A 80 8.76 3.55 16.01
C ALA A 80 9.17 3.24 17.46
N ARG A 81 9.86 2.11 17.68
CA ARG A 81 10.41 1.69 18.99
C ARG A 81 11.84 2.15 19.23
N GLY A 82 12.46 2.86 18.29
CA GLY A 82 13.83 3.38 18.42
C GLY A 82 14.93 2.32 18.37
N LYS A 83 14.63 1.11 17.89
CA LYS A 83 15.61 0.02 17.71
C LYS A 83 15.56 -0.47 16.26
N PRO A 84 16.21 0.22 15.31
CA PRO A 84 16.29 -0.26 13.93
C PRO A 84 16.94 -1.65 13.91
N THR A 85 16.38 -2.57 13.12
CA THR A 85 16.97 -3.91 12.98
C THR A 85 18.07 -3.84 11.93
N ASN A 86 19.31 -4.17 12.31
CA ASN A 86 20.38 -4.31 11.32
C ASN A 86 20.00 -5.42 10.33
N PRO A 87 20.14 -5.20 9.01
CA PRO A 87 19.78 -6.21 8.03
C PRO A 87 20.61 -7.48 8.29
N PRO A 88 19.99 -8.68 8.26
CA PRO A 88 20.74 -9.92 8.34
C PRO A 88 21.76 -9.96 7.19
N PRO A 89 22.95 -10.56 7.39
CA PRO A 89 23.94 -10.67 6.33
C PRO A 89 23.29 -11.34 5.13
N THR A 90 23.29 -10.63 4.00
CA THR A 90 22.84 -11.16 2.71
C THR A 90 23.57 -12.47 2.47
N LYS A 91 22.85 -13.59 2.43
CA LYS A 91 23.37 -14.81 1.81
C LYS A 91 23.73 -14.41 0.38
N SER A 92 25.02 -14.34 0.10
CA SER A 92 25.55 -14.04 -1.22
C SER A 92 24.90 -14.98 -2.24
N PRO A 93 24.49 -14.49 -3.43
CA PRO A 93 23.99 -15.38 -4.47
C PRO A 93 25.07 -16.40 -4.82
N PRO A 94 24.70 -17.66 -5.11
CA PRO A 94 25.66 -18.69 -5.48
C PRO A 94 26.47 -18.20 -6.67
N LYS A 95 27.80 -18.14 -6.51
CA LYS A 95 28.72 -17.92 -7.64
C LYS A 95 28.56 -19.10 -8.59
N THR A 96 27.98 -18.86 -9.75
CA THR A 96 28.19 -19.65 -10.97
C THR A 96 29.58 -19.41 -11.51
#